data_AF-A0AA45G6P0-F1
#
_entry.id   AF-A0AA45G6P0-F1
#
_cell.length_a   1.000
_cell.length_b   1.000
_cell.length_c   1.000
_cell.angle_alpha   90.00
_cell.angle_beta   90.00
_cell.angle_gamma   90.00
#
_symmetry.space_group_name_H-M   'P 1'
#
loop_
_entity.id
_entity.type
_entity.pdbx_description
1 polymer ?
#
loop_
_entity_poly.entity_id
_entity_poly.type
_entity_poly.pdbx_seq_one_letter_code
_entity_poly.pdbx_strand_id
1 'polypeptide(L)'
;MTAPKAPLTAREVAERVGTDPKTFRVFLRANAIPKSDETGRYEFKAGDVAKLKKQFTAWSEHRTEARAAAKAAKEAATPTPADDDDHYGDTPFDEQDNDDA
;
A
#
# COMPACT_ATOMS: atom_id res chain seq x y z
N MET A 1 38.60 12.86 0.91
CA MET A 1 37.58 12.78 -0.15
C MET A 1 36.38 12.03 0.41
N THR A 2 35.21 12.66 0.49
CA THR A 2 34.00 12.02 1.05
C THR A 2 33.25 11.34 -0.09
N ALA A 3 33.09 10.02 -0.03
CA ALA A 3 32.33 9.26 -1.00
C ALA A 3 30.89 9.80 -1.13
N PRO A 4 30.29 9.79 -2.34
CA PRO A 4 28.88 10.16 -2.48
C PRO A 4 28.04 9.19 -1.65
N LYS A 5 27.41 9.69 -0.59
CA LYS A 5 26.53 8.89 0.25
C LYS A 5 25.33 8.49 -0.59
N ALA A 6 25.11 7.19 -0.74
CA ALA A 6 23.97 6.65 -1.49
C ALA A 6 22.65 7.29 -1.04
N PRO A 7 21.69 7.49 -1.96
CA PRO A 7 20.37 7.99 -1.62
C PRO A 7 19.70 7.04 -0.63
N LEU A 8 19.00 7.61 0.35
CA LEU A 8 18.26 6.86 1.35
C LEU A 8 16.96 6.34 0.76
N THR A 9 16.65 5.09 1.05
CA THR A 9 15.38 4.48 0.67
C THR A 9 14.25 4.91 1.60
N ALA A 10 12.99 4.78 1.16
CA ALA A 10 11.83 5.00 2.03
C ALA A 10 11.86 4.19 3.33
N ARG A 11 12.49 3.01 3.34
CA ARG A 11 12.63 2.19 4.54
C ARG A 11 13.59 2.85 5.53
N GLU A 12 14.77 3.24 5.08
CA GLU A 12 15.77 3.89 5.94
C GLU A 12 15.27 5.23 6.48
N VAL A 13 14.53 5.99 5.66
CA VAL A 13 13.91 7.23 6.14
C VAL A 13 12.85 6.94 7.19
N ALA A 14 12.01 5.91 7.00
CA ALA A 14 11.01 5.52 7.99
C ALA A 14 11.66 5.14 9.34
N GLU A 15 12.75 4.37 9.31
CA GLU A 15 13.52 4.00 10.51
C GLU A 15 14.07 5.24 11.24
N ARG A 16 14.59 6.23 10.50
CA ARG A 16 15.08 7.51 11.08
C ARG A 16 13.98 8.41 11.60
N VAL A 17 12.80 8.35 10.98
CA VAL A 17 11.61 9.11 11.41
C VAL A 17 10.96 8.43 12.62
N GLY A 18 11.20 7.14 12.83
CA GLY A 18 10.60 6.34 13.91
C GLY A 18 9.20 5.84 13.56
N THR A 19 8.98 5.45 12.30
CA THR A 19 7.67 4.99 11.81
C THR A 19 7.81 3.72 10.96
N ASP A 20 6.68 3.07 10.70
CA ASP A 20 6.63 1.90 9.82
C ASP A 20 6.87 2.27 8.35
N PRO A 21 7.66 1.50 7.60
CA PRO A 21 7.86 1.71 6.16
C PRO A 21 6.56 1.69 5.36
N LYS A 22 5.55 0.94 5.82
CA LYS A 22 4.22 0.92 5.20
C LYS A 22 3.50 2.25 5.38
N THR A 23 3.44 2.75 6.61
CA THR A 23 2.82 4.04 6.96
C THR A 23 3.54 5.19 6.24
N PHE A 24 4.87 5.17 6.23
CA PHE A 24 5.66 6.18 5.52
C PHE A 24 5.36 6.20 4.02
N ARG A 25 5.24 5.04 3.34
CA ARG A 25 4.85 5.00 1.91
C ARG A 25 3.44 5.52 1.65
N VAL A 26 2.53 5.42 2.60
CA VAL A 26 1.19 6.02 2.47
C VAL A 26 1.29 7.54 2.58
N PHE A 27 2.11 8.06 3.50
CA PHE A 27 2.43 9.48 3.57
C PHE A 27 3.03 10.00 2.26
N LEU A 28 4.02 9.29 1.69
CA LEU A 28 4.66 9.67 0.42
C LEU A 28 3.64 9.75 -0.72
N ARG A 29 2.72 8.77 -0.82
CA ARG A 29 1.65 8.79 -1.82
C ARG A 29 0.64 9.91 -1.60
N ALA A 30 0.26 10.18 -0.35
CA ALA A 30 -0.67 11.25 -0.01
C ALA A 30 -0.10 12.64 -0.35
N ASN A 31 1.22 12.81 -0.30
CA ASN A 31 1.91 14.04 -0.66
C ASN A 31 2.38 14.07 -2.11
N ALA A 32 1.93 13.13 -2.94
CA ALA A 32 2.31 13.01 -4.36
C ALA A 32 3.83 13.04 -4.61
N ILE A 33 4.63 12.50 -3.67
CA ILE A 33 6.08 12.44 -3.82
C ILE A 33 6.40 11.48 -4.97
N PRO A 34 7.08 11.94 -6.03
CA PRO A 34 7.45 11.09 -7.15
C PRO A 34 8.50 10.08 -6.72
N LYS A 35 8.52 8.95 -7.43
CA LYS A 35 9.62 8.00 -7.34
C LYS A 35 10.74 8.46 -8.27
N SER A 36 11.94 7.98 -8.04
CA SER A 36 13.06 8.15 -8.95
C SER A 36 12.72 7.54 -10.31
N ASP A 37 12.90 8.31 -11.38
CA ASP A 37 12.64 7.86 -12.75
C ASP A 37 13.62 6.77 -13.20
N GLU A 38 14.83 6.75 -12.66
CA GLU A 38 15.85 5.73 -12.97
C GLU A 38 15.55 4.38 -12.31
N THR A 39 15.17 4.40 -11.03
CA THR A 39 15.07 3.16 -10.23
C THR A 39 13.64 2.73 -9.97
N GLY A 40 12.66 3.58 -10.24
CA GLY A 40 11.25 3.37 -9.90
C GLY A 40 11.01 3.30 -8.38
N ARG A 41 11.96 3.76 -7.56
CA ARG A 41 11.95 3.67 -6.08
C ARG A 41 11.97 5.05 -5.44
N TYR A 42 11.56 5.11 -4.17
CA TYR A 42 11.66 6.32 -3.37
C TYR A 42 13.11 6.52 -2.89
N GLU A 43 13.71 7.61 -3.33
CA GLU A 43 15.10 7.97 -3.06
C GLU A 43 15.15 9.37 -2.43
N PHE A 44 15.82 9.49 -1.29
CA PHE A 44 15.86 10.71 -0.50
C PHE A 44 17.29 11.09 -0.16
N LYS A 45 17.57 12.39 -0.12
CA LYS A 45 18.86 12.88 0.40
C LYS A 45 18.80 12.92 1.92
N ALA A 46 19.95 12.74 2.57
CA ALA A 46 20.05 12.82 4.03
C ALA A 46 19.56 14.16 4.59
N GLY A 47 19.72 15.26 3.84
CA GLY A 47 19.23 16.58 4.23
C GLY A 47 17.70 16.70 4.24
N ASP A 48 16.99 15.91 3.43
CA ASP A 48 15.54 15.97 3.31
C ASP A 48 14.83 15.22 4.45
N VAL A 49 15.54 14.36 5.18
CA VAL A 49 14.97 13.54 6.26
C VAL A 49 14.32 14.41 7.35
N ALA A 50 14.95 15.52 7.73
CA ALA A 50 14.39 16.43 8.73
C ALA A 50 13.10 17.11 8.25
N LYS A 51 13.03 17.46 6.97
CA LYS A 51 11.83 18.03 6.35
C LYS A 51 10.71 16.99 6.27
N LEU A 52 11.03 15.77 5.81
CA LEU A 52 10.09 14.66 5.74
C LEU A 52 9.55 14.28 7.12
N LYS A 53 10.38 14.35 8.17
CA LYS A 53 9.94 14.13 9.54
C LYS A 53 8.87 15.14 9.97
N LYS A 54 9.10 16.44 9.75
CA LYS A 54 8.12 17.49 10.09
C LYS A 54 6.81 17.32 9.32
N GLN A 55 6.90 17.05 8.01
CA GLN A 55 5.71 16.82 7.19
C GLN A 55 4.95 15.56 7.60
N PHE A 56 5.67 14.49 7.97
CA PHE A 56 5.08 13.25 8.44
C PHE A 56 4.31 13.47 9.76
N THR A 57 4.88 14.20 10.72
CA THR A 57 4.20 14.52 11.98
C THR A 57 2.90 15.27 11.73
N ALA A 58 2.93 16.36 10.97
CA ALA A 58 1.73 17.13 10.63
C ALA A 58 0.67 16.27 9.92
N TRP A 59 1.10 15.47 8.94
CA TRP A 59 0.20 14.55 8.23
C TRP A 59 -0.40 13.48 9.14
N SER A 60 0.37 12.97 10.09
CA SER A 60 -0.07 11.91 11.00
C SER A 60 -1.18 12.40 11.93
N GLU A 61 -1.09 13.64 12.42
CA GLU A 61 -2.10 14.29 13.27
C GLU A 61 -3.44 14.43 12.54
N HIS A 62 -3.43 14.95 11.31
CA HIS A 62 -4.63 15.05 10.48
C HIS A 62 -5.25 13.67 10.16
N ARG A 63 -4.43 12.63 10.04
CA ARG A 63 -4.91 11.29 9.70
C ARG A 63 -5.51 10.56 10.91
N THR A 64 -5.02 10.78 12.12
CA THR A 64 -5.62 10.21 13.32
C THR A 64 -7.06 10.68 13.51
N GLU A 65 -7.33 11.96 13.23
CA GLU A 65 -8.68 12.54 13.27
C GLU A 65 -9.57 11.92 12.17
N ALA A 66 -9.06 11.81 10.94
CA ALA A 66 -9.80 11.21 9.83
C ALA A 66 -10.08 9.71 10.00
N ARG A 67 -9.18 8.95 10.65
CA ARG A 67 -9.40 7.51 10.91
C ARG A 67 -10.46 7.26 11.97
N ALA A 68 -10.61 8.13 12.96
CA ALA A 68 -11.69 8.05 13.93
C ALA A 68 -13.06 8.20 13.23
N ALA A 69 -13.18 9.13 12.28
CA ALA A 69 -14.39 9.31 11.47
C ALA A 69 -14.65 8.14 10.51
N ALA A 70 -13.61 7.59 9.86
CA ALA A 70 -13.76 6.48 8.92
C ALA A 70 -14.11 5.14 9.58
N LYS A 71 -13.70 4.91 10.85
CA LYS A 71 -14.09 3.70 11.58
C LYS A 71 -15.60 3.69 11.89
N ALA A 72 -16.18 4.85 12.21
CA ALA A 72 -17.62 4.98 12.42
C ALA A 72 -18.43 4.71 11.14
N ALA A 73 -17.90 5.06 9.96
CA ALA A 73 -18.57 4.79 8.68
C ALA A 73 -18.49 3.31 8.25
N LYS A 74 -17.45 2.58 8.66
CA LYS A 74 -17.24 1.18 8.24
C LYS A 74 -18.06 0.16 9.05
N GLU A 75 -18.51 0.52 10.26
CA GLU A 75 -19.45 -0.31 11.06
C GLU A 75 -20.90 -0.23 10.54
N ALA A 76 -21.23 0.69 9.62
CA ALA A 76 -22.54 0.77 8.98
C ALA A 76 -22.61 0.07 7.60
N ALA A 77 -21.51 -0.50 7.11
CA ALA A 77 -21.45 -1.21 5.84
C ALA A 77 -20.88 -2.62 6.06
N THR A 78 -21.72 -3.49 6.64
CA THR A 78 -21.51 -4.94 6.56
C THR A 78 -21.47 -5.37 5.09
N PRO A 79 -20.39 -5.96 4.59
CA PRO A 79 -20.43 -6.67 3.31
C PRO A 79 -21.26 -7.94 3.51
N THR A 80 -22.36 -8.05 2.76
CA THR A 80 -23.00 -9.34 2.47
C THR A 80 -21.92 -10.30 1.94
N PRO A 81 -21.78 -11.51 2.47
CA PRO A 81 -20.96 -12.52 1.83
C PRO A 81 -21.63 -12.88 0.50
N ALA A 82 -21.05 -12.42 -0.60
CA ALA A 82 -21.21 -13.11 -1.88
C ALA A 82 -20.36 -14.38 -1.75
N ASP A 83 -21.01 -15.47 -1.35
CA ASP A 83 -20.49 -16.81 -1.61
C ASP A 83 -20.61 -17.00 -3.12
N ASP A 84 -19.45 -17.03 -3.76
CA ASP A 84 -19.17 -17.42 -5.14
C ASP A 84 -19.72 -18.83 -5.38
N ASP A 85 -20.93 -18.92 -5.92
CA ASP A 85 -21.42 -20.06 -6.69
C ASP A 85 -20.79 -19.96 -8.08
N ASP A 86 -19.57 -20.46 -8.25
CA ASP A 86 -19.05 -20.93 -9.55
C ASP A 86 -17.73 -21.69 -9.34
N HIS A 87 -17.90 -22.96 -8.93
CA HIS A 87 -16.85 -23.96 -8.94
C HIS A 87 -16.46 -24.26 -10.41
N TYR A 88 -15.43 -23.56 -10.90
CA TYR A 88 -14.78 -23.88 -12.16
C TYR A 88 -14.06 -25.24 -12.01
N GLY A 89 -14.73 -26.34 -12.36
CA GLY A 89 -14.10 -27.66 -12.36
C GLY A 89 -15.00 -28.88 -12.44
N ASP A 90 -15.98 -28.94 -13.35
CA ASP A 90 -16.56 -30.23 -13.76
C ASP A 90 -16.87 -30.23 -15.27
N THR A 91 -15.83 -30.43 -16.07
CA THR A 91 -15.98 -30.96 -17.43
C THR A 91 -15.95 -32.49 -17.35
N PRO A 92 -17.07 -33.21 -17.51
CA PRO A 92 -17.00 -34.61 -17.88
C PRO A 92 -16.80 -34.70 -19.40
N PHE A 93 -15.53 -34.77 -19.81
CA PHE A 93 -15.14 -35.35 -21.08
C PHE A 93 -14.82 -36.82 -20.84
N ASP A 94 -15.77 -37.70 -21.15
CA ASP A 94 -15.67 -39.09 -21.66
C ASP A 94 -17.07 -39.71 -21.53
N GLU A 95 -17.81 -39.95 -22.62
CA GLU A 95 -17.73 -41.12 -23.52
C GLU A 95 -18.81 -42.18 -23.18
N GLN A 96 -19.57 -42.57 -24.23
CA GLN A 96 -20.44 -43.76 -24.38
C GLN A 96 -21.82 -43.82 -23.70
N ASP A 97 -22.86 -43.62 -24.53
CA ASP A 97 -24.02 -44.52 -24.73
C ASP A 97 -24.82 -43.87 -25.89
N ASN A 98 -24.76 -44.32 -27.15
CA ASN A 98 -25.46 -45.46 -27.74
C ASN A 98 -26.99 -45.45 -27.52
N ASP A 99 -27.71 -45.80 -28.59
CA ASP A 99 -29.17 -45.95 -28.75
C ASP A 99 -30.05 -44.74 -29.18
N ASP A 100 -30.43 -44.81 -30.47
CA ASP A 100 -31.80 -44.85 -31.00
C ASP A 100 -32.67 -43.58 -31.05
N ALA A 101 -32.80 -43.01 -32.26
CA ALA A 101 -34.08 -42.76 -32.97
C ALA A 101 -33.85 -42.18 -34.38
#